data_AF-A0A3Q2SPF6-F1
#
_entry.id   AF-A0A3Q2SPF6-F1
#
_cell.length_a   1.000
_cell.length_b   1.000
_cell.length_c   1.000
_cell.angle_alpha   90.00
_cell.angle_beta   90.00
_cell.angle_gamma   90.00
#
_symmetry.space_group_name_H-M   'P 1'
#
loop_
_entity.id
_entity.type
_entity.pdbx_description
1 polymer ?
#
loop_
_entity_poly.entity_id
_entity_poly.type
_entity_poly.pdbx_seq_one_letter_code
_entity_poly.pdbx_strand_id
1 'polypeptide(L)'
;MTNSKLKSKSQVDGAEGPDGGWGWVLVLAMFVSTSLVFGLMRSLGIFFVEFVQYFEESAQAISWISSIGLAAQQFFSPLGAALCNAYNTRQVVMTGGFLSGLGLVLASQATCLVHLYLTMGVISGLGWGLVFSPMVATVMASFTRRRALAVGLGFSSIGLSSFAFNPLFQLLVETYAWRGALLILGGLSLNIIACGALIRPECRSRAPVKVDSQGRLSLSDMLQRVSSYLEVSLLCERPYLTYTLGVTLFNFGYFVPYFHLVAHSRQVGFSEYQAAFIMSAAGVTDIFGRVVSGWFSDLGHFRVIHLLTLWTVLAGVFIMLLPVSSLAGSYAALMMISLLYGFCSGALTSLVFAVMPTIMGVERMMGGLGLLQLIESSAGLLGTPLSGWLRDITGNYVASFMAAGSFVLLGSLAMTTMPHYFSCTEPPPPQRPVLDRSAGTLERLELGRSSESIHQTVEQAER
;
A
#
# COMPACT_ATOMS: atom_id res chain seq x y z
N MET A 1 -53.53 8.43 -8.35
CA MET A 1 -53.05 7.02 -8.32
C MET A 1 -52.95 6.57 -9.78
N THR A 2 -51.83 6.19 -10.40
CA THR A 2 -50.46 5.90 -9.98
C THR A 2 -49.63 5.86 -11.28
N ASN A 3 -48.49 6.57 -11.28
CA ASN A 3 -47.44 6.55 -12.30
C ASN A 3 -46.74 5.18 -12.33
N SER A 4 -46.66 4.48 -13.47
CA SER A 4 -45.66 3.42 -13.68
C SER A 4 -45.43 3.00 -15.15
N LYS A 5 -45.16 3.94 -16.06
CA LYS A 5 -44.60 3.59 -17.39
C LYS A 5 -43.55 4.59 -17.84
N LEU A 6 -42.36 4.54 -17.25
CA LEU A 6 -41.12 5.06 -17.82
C LEU A 6 -39.95 4.21 -17.28
N LYS A 7 -39.89 2.94 -17.71
CA LYS A 7 -38.64 2.18 -17.71
C LYS A 7 -37.84 2.66 -18.92
N SER A 8 -37.03 3.70 -18.73
CA SER A 8 -36.06 4.11 -19.74
C SER A 8 -34.99 3.03 -19.87
N LYS A 9 -34.91 2.46 -21.06
CA LYS A 9 -33.80 1.68 -21.58
C LYS A 9 -32.50 2.48 -21.41
N SER A 10 -31.61 2.05 -20.52
CA SER A 10 -30.17 2.33 -20.62
C SER A 10 -29.44 0.99 -20.73
N GLN A 11 -29.51 0.41 -21.92
CA GLN A 11 -28.48 -0.51 -22.41
C GLN A 11 -27.29 0.36 -22.82
N VAL A 12 -26.22 0.31 -22.04
CA VAL A 12 -24.86 0.65 -22.50
C VAL A 12 -23.92 -0.41 -21.91
N ASP A 13 -23.42 -1.25 -22.81
CA ASP A 13 -22.25 -2.14 -22.77
C ASP A 13 -21.86 -2.88 -21.48
N GLY A 14 -22.06 -4.20 -21.50
CA GLY A 14 -21.10 -5.18 -20.97
C GLY A 14 -20.64 -5.01 -19.53
N ALA A 15 -21.54 -4.72 -18.59
CA ALA A 15 -21.25 -4.78 -17.17
C ALA A 15 -21.06 -6.26 -16.73
N GLU A 16 -19.90 -6.84 -17.03
CA GLU A 16 -19.41 -8.01 -16.31
C GLU A 16 -19.45 -7.67 -14.82
N GLY A 17 -20.10 -8.52 -14.03
CA GLY A 17 -20.25 -8.31 -12.60
C GLY A 17 -18.89 -8.16 -11.89
N PRO A 18 -18.87 -7.59 -10.67
CA PRO A 18 -17.65 -7.23 -9.94
C PRO A 18 -16.84 -8.41 -9.39
N ASP A 19 -16.66 -9.49 -10.17
CA ASP A 19 -15.78 -10.64 -9.85
C ASP A 19 -15.28 -11.38 -11.12
N GLY A 20 -15.32 -10.73 -12.29
CA GLY A 20 -14.92 -11.34 -13.57
C GLY A 20 -14.44 -10.32 -14.62
N GLY A 21 -13.97 -10.84 -15.76
CA GLY A 21 -13.69 -10.01 -16.92
C GLY A 21 -12.49 -9.08 -16.78
N TRP A 22 -12.72 -7.78 -16.97
CA TRP A 22 -11.69 -6.73 -16.91
C TRP A 22 -10.99 -6.61 -15.55
N GLY A 23 -11.60 -7.09 -14.46
CA GLY A 23 -10.96 -7.13 -13.14
C GLY A 23 -9.63 -7.90 -13.17
N TRP A 24 -9.55 -8.99 -13.94
CA TRP A 24 -8.31 -9.77 -14.08
C TRP A 24 -7.24 -9.08 -14.92
N VAL A 25 -7.65 -8.25 -15.89
CA VAL A 25 -6.73 -7.36 -16.63
C VAL A 25 -6.12 -6.34 -15.67
N LEU A 26 -6.92 -5.81 -14.73
CA LEU A 26 -6.42 -4.91 -13.68
C LEU A 26 -5.51 -5.62 -12.68
N VAL A 27 -5.75 -6.89 -12.35
CA VAL A 27 -4.81 -7.70 -11.54
C VAL A 27 -3.47 -7.85 -12.26
N LEU A 28 -3.47 -8.11 -13.57
CA LEU A 28 -2.23 -8.16 -14.36
C LEU A 28 -1.53 -6.80 -14.42
N ALA A 29 -2.27 -5.71 -14.61
CA ALA A 29 -1.73 -4.35 -14.57
C ALA A 29 -1.11 -4.03 -13.20
N MET A 30 -1.80 -4.42 -12.12
CA MET A 30 -1.28 -4.32 -10.77
C MET A 30 0.00 -5.15 -10.63
N PHE A 31 0.00 -6.42 -11.05
CA PHE A 31 1.17 -7.30 -11.00
C PHE A 31 2.41 -6.68 -11.64
N VAL A 32 2.27 -6.14 -12.85
CA VAL A 32 3.37 -5.50 -13.58
C VAL A 32 3.80 -4.21 -12.88
N SER A 33 2.85 -3.34 -12.50
CA SER A 33 3.18 -2.10 -11.81
C SER A 33 3.87 -2.33 -10.46
N THR A 34 3.39 -3.27 -9.63
CA THR A 34 4.00 -3.61 -8.34
C THR A 34 5.36 -4.29 -8.50
N SER A 35 5.56 -5.08 -9.56
CA SER A 35 6.88 -5.59 -9.94
C SER A 35 7.85 -4.44 -10.23
N LEU A 36 7.41 -3.45 -11.00
CA LEU A 36 8.24 -2.30 -11.35
C LEU A 36 8.47 -1.35 -10.17
N VAL A 37 7.54 -1.25 -9.22
CA VAL A 37 7.77 -0.45 -7.99
C VAL A 37 8.73 -1.19 -7.05
N PHE A 38 8.32 -2.34 -6.51
CA PHE A 38 9.08 -3.01 -5.45
C PHE A 38 10.24 -3.84 -5.97
N GLY A 39 10.11 -4.44 -7.14
CA GLY A 39 11.21 -5.17 -7.77
C GLY A 39 12.38 -4.24 -8.06
N LEU A 40 12.12 -3.08 -8.71
CA LEU A 40 13.18 -2.10 -8.96
C LEU A 40 13.80 -1.64 -7.63
N MET A 41 12.97 -1.19 -6.67
CA MET A 41 13.43 -0.73 -5.36
C MET A 41 14.36 -1.73 -4.66
N ARG A 42 13.96 -3.00 -4.58
CA ARG A 42 14.75 -4.03 -3.87
C ARG A 42 16.02 -4.41 -4.62
N SER A 43 16.01 -4.37 -5.95
CA SER A 43 17.18 -4.67 -6.77
C SER A 43 18.15 -3.48 -6.90
N LEU A 44 17.77 -2.27 -6.46
CA LEU A 44 18.69 -1.12 -6.44
C LEU A 44 19.95 -1.36 -5.59
N GLY A 45 19.91 -2.31 -4.65
CA GLY A 45 21.08 -2.72 -3.86
C GLY A 45 22.26 -3.21 -4.70
N ILE A 46 22.05 -3.62 -5.96
CA ILE A 46 23.14 -4.03 -6.86
C ILE A 46 24.03 -2.85 -7.25
N PHE A 47 23.46 -1.64 -7.35
CA PHE A 47 24.23 -0.43 -7.63
C PHE A 47 25.03 0.06 -6.42
N PHE A 48 24.83 -0.53 -5.25
CA PHE A 48 25.40 -0.02 -4.00
C PHE A 48 26.92 0.03 -4.03
N VAL A 49 27.58 -1.05 -4.42
CA VAL A 49 29.05 -1.13 -4.46
C VAL A 49 29.61 -0.14 -5.48
N GLU A 50 29.00 -0.06 -6.67
CA GLU A 50 29.38 0.87 -7.72
C GLU A 50 29.24 2.34 -7.27
N PHE A 51 28.18 2.68 -6.53
CA PHE A 51 27.99 4.02 -6.00
C PHE A 51 28.99 4.37 -4.90
N VAL A 52 29.30 3.44 -3.99
CA VAL A 52 30.35 3.63 -2.98
C VAL A 52 31.69 3.93 -3.65
N GLN A 53 32.04 3.18 -4.70
CA GLN A 53 33.30 3.37 -5.42
C GLN A 53 33.32 4.65 -6.25
N TYR A 54 32.26 4.95 -7.00
CA TYR A 54 32.22 6.11 -7.90
C TYR A 54 32.12 7.45 -7.16
N PHE A 55 31.30 7.52 -6.10
CA PHE A 55 31.13 8.76 -5.33
C PHE A 55 32.14 8.89 -4.17
N GLU A 56 32.91 7.83 -3.87
CA GLU A 56 33.84 7.77 -2.74
C GLU A 56 33.16 8.10 -1.39
N GLU A 57 31.89 7.72 -1.27
CA GLU A 57 31.03 8.04 -0.13
C GLU A 57 30.82 6.83 0.79
N SER A 58 30.43 7.11 2.02
CA SER A 58 30.16 6.03 2.99
C SER A 58 28.99 5.13 2.58
N ALA A 59 29.06 3.86 2.96
CA ALA A 59 27.97 2.89 2.81
C ALA A 59 26.63 3.40 3.40
N GLN A 60 26.68 4.14 4.51
CA GLN A 60 25.51 4.76 5.12
C GLN A 60 24.93 5.88 4.26
N ALA A 61 25.78 6.71 3.64
CA ALA A 61 25.31 7.75 2.73
C ALA A 61 24.62 7.11 1.51
N ILE A 62 25.20 6.10 0.88
CA ILE A 62 24.58 5.42 -0.26
C ILE A 62 23.24 4.74 0.11
N SER A 63 23.12 4.13 1.30
CA SER A 63 21.89 3.45 1.71
C SER A 63 20.69 4.40 1.90
N TRP A 64 20.92 5.69 2.11
CA TRP A 64 19.85 6.69 2.15
C TRP A 64 19.11 6.81 0.82
N ILE A 65 19.69 6.45 -0.33
CA ILE A 65 18.99 6.50 -1.62
C ILE A 65 17.73 5.61 -1.60
N SER A 66 17.89 4.34 -1.24
CA SER A 66 16.77 3.39 -1.15
C SER A 66 15.81 3.74 0.00
N SER A 67 16.34 4.18 1.14
CA SER A 67 15.53 4.54 2.31
C SER A 67 14.65 5.76 2.05
N ILE A 68 15.20 6.80 1.41
CA ILE A 68 14.43 7.98 0.98
C ILE A 68 13.38 7.57 -0.06
N GLY A 69 13.73 6.72 -1.01
CA GLY A 69 12.77 6.22 -2.01
C GLY A 69 11.56 5.54 -1.38
N LEU A 70 11.80 4.61 -0.45
CA LEU A 70 10.73 3.89 0.25
C LEU A 70 9.93 4.82 1.15
N ALA A 71 10.60 5.69 1.92
CA ALA A 71 9.93 6.67 2.77
C ALA A 71 9.07 7.64 1.94
N ALA A 72 9.58 8.11 0.79
CA ALA A 72 8.85 9.01 -0.12
C ALA A 72 7.61 8.32 -0.71
N GLN A 73 7.70 7.06 -1.13
CA GLN A 73 6.54 6.28 -1.60
C GLN A 73 5.41 6.27 -0.55
N GLN A 74 5.75 5.92 0.69
CA GLN A 74 4.77 5.82 1.78
C GLN A 74 4.22 7.20 2.16
N PHE A 75 5.10 8.20 2.25
CA PHE A 75 4.75 9.56 2.62
C PHE A 75 3.84 10.25 1.59
N PHE A 76 4.07 10.01 0.29
CA PHE A 76 3.26 10.57 -0.79
C PHE A 76 2.05 9.72 -1.18
N SER A 77 1.84 8.55 -0.58
CA SER A 77 0.66 7.70 -0.82
C SER A 77 -0.69 8.40 -0.55
N PRO A 78 -0.87 9.17 0.56
CA PRO A 78 -2.08 9.97 0.75
C PRO A 78 -2.28 11.04 -0.32
N LEU A 79 -1.19 11.64 -0.83
CA LEU A 79 -1.28 12.62 -1.90
C LEU A 79 -1.85 11.97 -3.18
N GLY A 80 -1.40 10.76 -3.53
CA GLY A 80 -1.95 9.99 -4.63
C GLY A 80 -3.44 9.68 -4.46
N ALA A 81 -3.84 9.28 -3.25
CA ALA A 81 -5.24 9.06 -2.91
C ALA A 81 -6.10 10.32 -3.06
N ALA A 82 -5.63 11.45 -2.53
CA ALA A 82 -6.35 12.73 -2.61
C ALA A 82 -6.48 13.20 -4.07
N LEU A 83 -5.43 13.06 -4.87
CA LEU A 83 -5.45 13.39 -6.29
C LEU A 83 -6.41 12.50 -7.08
N CYS A 84 -6.52 11.21 -6.78
CA CYS A 84 -7.51 10.34 -7.43
C CYS A 84 -8.94 10.61 -6.98
N ASN A 85 -9.12 11.16 -5.78
CA ASN A 85 -10.42 11.67 -5.37
C ASN A 85 -10.73 12.96 -6.14
N ALA A 86 -9.75 13.82 -6.40
CA ALA A 86 -9.92 15.09 -7.11
C ALA A 86 -10.06 14.95 -8.64
N TYR A 87 -9.31 14.03 -9.24
CA TYR A 87 -9.10 13.82 -10.67
C TYR A 87 -9.34 12.36 -11.06
N ASN A 88 -9.27 12.03 -12.34
CA ASN A 88 -9.42 10.64 -12.78
C ASN A 88 -8.25 9.77 -12.30
N THR A 89 -8.54 8.65 -11.63
CA THR A 89 -7.55 7.67 -11.15
C THR A 89 -6.55 7.26 -12.24
N ARG A 90 -7.04 7.00 -13.46
CA ARG A 90 -6.20 6.69 -14.63
C ARG A 90 -5.11 7.73 -14.87
N GLN A 91 -5.46 9.01 -14.82
CA GLN A 91 -4.50 10.10 -15.09
C GLN A 91 -3.44 10.19 -13.98
N VAL A 92 -3.83 10.01 -12.72
CA VAL A 92 -2.92 10.06 -11.57
C VAL A 92 -1.92 8.91 -11.59
N VAL A 93 -2.36 7.69 -11.92
CA VAL A 93 -1.44 6.54 -12.05
C VAL A 93 -0.49 6.73 -13.24
N MET A 94 -0.97 7.26 -14.37
CA MET A 94 -0.12 7.54 -15.53
C MET A 94 0.91 8.63 -15.24
N THR A 95 0.54 9.71 -14.53
CA THR A 95 1.52 10.74 -14.11
C THR A 95 2.52 10.19 -13.10
N GLY A 96 2.09 9.32 -12.18
CA GLY A 96 2.97 8.61 -11.26
C GLY A 96 4.00 7.72 -11.97
N GLY A 97 3.55 6.93 -12.96
CA GLY A 97 4.44 6.11 -13.80
C GLY A 97 5.42 6.92 -14.64
N PHE A 98 5.01 8.10 -15.13
CA PHE A 98 5.91 9.03 -15.80
C PHE A 98 6.97 9.58 -14.84
N LEU A 99 6.58 10.01 -13.64
CA LEU A 99 7.50 10.52 -12.62
C LEU A 99 8.48 9.43 -12.15
N SER A 100 8.03 8.19 -11.97
CA SER A 100 8.90 7.08 -11.58
C SER A 100 9.94 6.74 -12.65
N GLY A 101 9.56 6.78 -13.94
CA GLY A 101 10.52 6.62 -15.03
C GLY A 101 11.47 7.81 -15.16
N LEU A 102 10.93 9.03 -15.10
CA LEU A 102 11.70 10.27 -15.20
C LEU A 102 12.76 10.37 -14.10
N GLY A 103 12.43 10.02 -12.85
CA GLY A 103 13.39 10.01 -11.75
C GLY A 103 14.58 9.10 -12.02
N LEU A 104 14.37 7.88 -12.53
CA LEU A 104 15.47 6.98 -12.89
C LEU A 104 16.26 7.46 -14.12
N VAL A 105 15.60 8.04 -15.12
CA VAL A 105 16.27 8.63 -16.29
C VAL A 105 17.16 9.81 -15.86
N LEU A 106 16.67 10.71 -15.01
CA LEU A 106 17.46 11.82 -14.47
C LEU A 106 18.62 11.33 -13.60
N ALA A 107 18.39 10.27 -12.83
CA ALA A 107 19.44 9.64 -12.03
C ALA A 107 20.61 9.09 -12.86
N SER A 108 20.37 8.65 -14.10
CA SER A 108 21.45 8.25 -15.02
C SER A 108 22.46 9.36 -15.30
N GLN A 109 22.04 10.62 -15.12
CA GLN A 109 22.86 11.81 -15.32
C GLN A 109 23.44 12.35 -14.01
N ALA A 110 23.30 11.63 -12.90
CA ALA A 110 23.77 12.10 -11.60
C ALA A 110 25.29 12.31 -11.55
N THR A 111 25.71 13.44 -10.99
CA THR A 111 27.12 13.79 -10.79
C THR A 111 27.50 13.88 -9.31
N CYS A 112 26.51 13.93 -8.42
CA CYS A 112 26.70 13.94 -6.97
C CYS A 112 25.61 13.11 -6.28
N LEU A 113 25.87 12.73 -5.04
CA LEU A 113 24.98 11.88 -4.26
C LEU A 113 23.62 12.55 -3.98
N VAL A 114 23.61 13.87 -3.76
CA VAL A 114 22.37 14.65 -3.58
C VAL A 114 21.46 14.56 -4.81
N HIS A 115 22.04 14.51 -6.02
CA HIS A 115 21.27 14.32 -7.25
C HIS A 115 20.53 12.97 -7.23
N LEU A 116 21.18 11.90 -6.75
CA LEU A 116 20.53 10.58 -6.60
C LEU A 116 19.43 10.59 -5.53
N TYR A 117 19.63 11.27 -4.40
CA TYR A 117 18.58 11.42 -3.38
C TYR A 117 17.34 12.13 -3.94
N LEU A 118 17.52 13.19 -4.72
CA LEU A 118 16.41 13.95 -5.31
C LEU A 118 15.70 13.16 -6.42
N THR A 119 16.44 12.46 -7.27
CA THR A 119 15.89 11.78 -8.46
C THR A 119 15.37 10.37 -8.17
N MET A 120 16.24 9.46 -7.71
CA MET A 120 15.85 8.10 -7.36
C MET A 120 15.06 8.04 -6.06
N GLY A 121 15.41 8.86 -5.08
CA GLY A 121 14.69 8.93 -3.81
C GLY A 121 13.35 9.66 -3.96
N VAL A 122 13.39 10.98 -4.09
CA VAL A 122 12.18 11.82 -3.98
C VAL A 122 11.29 11.75 -5.23
N ILE A 123 11.82 11.98 -6.44
CA ILE A 123 10.99 12.02 -7.67
C ILE A 123 10.41 10.62 -7.96
N SER A 124 11.25 9.58 -7.92
CA SER A 124 10.76 8.22 -8.18
C SER A 124 9.85 7.72 -7.06
N GLY A 125 10.17 8.03 -5.80
CA GLY A 125 9.33 7.71 -4.64
C GLY A 125 7.95 8.38 -4.70
N LEU A 126 7.88 9.66 -5.08
CA LEU A 126 6.61 10.34 -5.37
C LEU A 126 5.83 9.59 -6.46
N GLY A 127 6.49 9.25 -7.57
CA GLY A 127 5.87 8.48 -8.65
C GLY A 127 5.29 7.15 -8.18
N TRP A 128 6.04 6.39 -7.37
CA TRP A 128 5.60 5.13 -6.78
C TRP A 128 4.42 5.31 -5.81
N GLY A 129 4.41 6.37 -4.99
CA GLY A 129 3.30 6.70 -4.10
C GLY A 129 2.01 7.03 -4.85
N LEU A 130 2.10 7.70 -6.01
CA LEU A 130 0.97 8.00 -6.89
C LEU A 130 0.43 6.77 -7.63
N VAL A 131 1.19 5.68 -7.70
CA VAL A 131 0.81 4.43 -8.39
C VAL A 131 0.26 3.40 -7.42
N PHE A 132 0.94 3.17 -6.30
CA PHE A 132 0.67 2.06 -5.40
C PHE A 132 -0.75 2.07 -4.83
N SER A 133 -1.11 3.10 -4.04
CA SER A 133 -2.41 3.15 -3.37
C SER A 133 -3.58 3.15 -4.37
N PRO A 134 -3.55 3.95 -5.45
CA PRO A 134 -4.62 3.95 -6.44
C PRO A 134 -4.80 2.62 -7.17
N MET A 135 -3.70 1.93 -7.50
CA MET A 135 -3.77 0.63 -8.18
C MET A 135 -4.41 -0.43 -7.28
N VAL A 136 -3.95 -0.53 -6.03
CA VAL A 136 -4.50 -1.49 -5.04
C VAL A 136 -5.99 -1.23 -4.82
N ALA A 137 -6.38 0.02 -4.61
CA ALA A 137 -7.77 0.40 -4.40
C ALA A 137 -8.67 0.09 -5.61
N THR A 138 -8.18 0.34 -6.83
CA THR A 138 -8.93 0.08 -8.07
C THR A 138 -9.18 -1.42 -8.26
N VAL A 139 -8.16 -2.25 -8.01
CA VAL A 139 -8.32 -3.72 -8.04
C VAL A 139 -9.32 -4.15 -6.97
N MET A 140 -9.19 -3.64 -5.75
CA MET A 140 -10.10 -3.97 -4.65
C MET A 140 -11.56 -3.55 -4.89
N ALA A 141 -11.78 -2.45 -5.62
CA ALA A 141 -13.11 -2.02 -6.04
C ALA A 141 -13.69 -2.89 -7.17
N SER A 142 -12.84 -3.55 -7.96
CA SER A 142 -13.24 -4.41 -9.08
C SER A 142 -13.68 -5.82 -8.65
N PHE A 143 -13.40 -6.21 -7.40
CA PHE A 143 -13.76 -7.50 -6.82
C PHE A 143 -14.68 -7.35 -5.60
N THR A 144 -15.67 -8.23 -5.47
CA THR A 144 -16.51 -8.31 -4.26
C THR A 144 -16.21 -9.54 -3.42
N ARG A 145 -16.13 -10.72 -4.04
CA ARG A 145 -15.84 -11.98 -3.35
C ARG A 145 -14.37 -12.38 -3.41
N ARG A 146 -13.66 -12.00 -4.48
CA ARG A 146 -12.29 -12.49 -4.74
C ARG A 146 -11.19 -11.46 -4.44
N ARG A 147 -11.44 -10.61 -3.45
CA ARG A 147 -10.58 -9.46 -3.14
C ARG A 147 -9.20 -9.89 -2.67
N ALA A 148 -9.14 -10.83 -1.73
CA ALA A 148 -7.88 -11.24 -1.14
C ALA A 148 -7.02 -12.01 -2.14
N LEU A 149 -7.62 -12.86 -2.96
CA LEU A 149 -6.93 -13.56 -4.04
C LEU A 149 -6.41 -12.59 -5.10
N ALA A 150 -7.20 -11.61 -5.52
CA ALA A 150 -6.79 -10.61 -6.53
C ALA A 150 -5.57 -9.80 -6.06
N VAL A 151 -5.60 -9.32 -4.81
CA VAL A 151 -4.47 -8.61 -4.20
C VAL A 151 -3.28 -9.52 -3.97
N GLY A 152 -3.52 -10.75 -3.49
CA GLY A 152 -2.48 -11.75 -3.29
C GLY A 152 -1.71 -12.03 -4.57
N LEU A 153 -2.42 -12.29 -5.68
CA LEU A 153 -1.81 -12.46 -7.00
C LEU A 153 -1.05 -11.22 -7.47
N GLY A 154 -1.64 -10.03 -7.32
CA GLY A 154 -1.00 -8.76 -7.68
C GLY A 154 0.29 -8.51 -6.89
N PHE A 155 0.37 -8.94 -5.63
CA PHE A 155 1.55 -8.79 -4.78
C PHE A 155 2.54 -9.96 -4.85
N SER A 156 2.15 -11.15 -5.29
CA SER A 156 3.08 -12.26 -5.57
C SER A 156 4.19 -11.86 -6.54
N SER A 157 3.93 -10.85 -7.36
CA SER A 157 4.90 -10.21 -8.26
C SER A 157 6.14 -9.66 -7.54
N ILE A 158 6.01 -9.21 -6.28
CA ILE A 158 7.10 -8.60 -5.52
C ILE A 158 8.23 -9.61 -5.36
N GLY A 159 7.93 -10.84 -4.92
CA GLY A 159 8.91 -11.91 -4.78
C GLY A 159 9.54 -12.29 -6.13
N LEU A 160 8.70 -12.53 -7.14
CA LEU A 160 9.14 -12.97 -8.47
C LEU A 160 10.03 -11.94 -9.17
N SER A 161 9.69 -10.66 -9.08
CA SER A 161 10.43 -9.57 -9.70
C SER A 161 11.83 -9.42 -9.11
N SER A 162 12.02 -9.57 -7.80
CA SER A 162 13.38 -9.52 -7.22
C SER A 162 14.26 -10.69 -7.67
N PHE A 163 13.70 -11.89 -7.87
CA PHE A 163 14.45 -13.00 -8.44
C PHE A 163 14.87 -12.74 -9.91
N ALA A 164 13.99 -12.12 -10.70
CA ALA A 164 14.26 -11.84 -12.12
C ALA A 164 15.14 -10.59 -12.33
N PHE A 165 14.92 -9.54 -11.55
CA PHE A 165 15.62 -8.26 -11.72
C PHE A 165 17.04 -8.28 -11.18
N ASN A 166 17.36 -9.08 -10.17
CA ASN A 166 18.74 -9.15 -9.68
C ASN A 166 19.76 -9.54 -10.78
N PRO A 167 19.62 -10.68 -11.48
CA PRO A 167 20.54 -11.02 -12.56
C PRO A 167 20.45 -10.04 -13.74
N LEU A 168 19.26 -9.50 -14.04
CA LEU A 168 19.09 -8.50 -15.09
C LEU A 168 19.88 -7.22 -14.77
N PHE A 169 19.81 -6.72 -13.54
CA PHE A 169 20.49 -5.50 -13.12
C PHE A 169 22.00 -5.69 -13.14
N GLN A 170 22.47 -6.85 -12.67
CA GLN A 170 23.89 -7.20 -12.73
C GLN A 170 24.39 -7.19 -14.18
N LEU A 171 23.67 -7.84 -15.10
CA LEU A 171 23.99 -7.83 -16.53
C LEU A 171 24.01 -6.42 -17.12
N LEU A 172 23.03 -5.59 -16.76
CA LEU A 172 22.94 -4.20 -17.23
C LEU A 172 24.09 -3.34 -16.71
N VAL A 173 24.48 -3.51 -15.45
CA VAL A 173 25.62 -2.81 -14.84
C VAL A 173 26.93 -3.25 -15.50
N GLU A 174 27.13 -4.55 -15.71
CA GLU A 174 28.35 -5.07 -16.36
C GLU A 174 28.47 -4.61 -17.82
N THR A 175 27.36 -4.53 -18.55
CA THR A 175 27.36 -4.20 -19.99
C THR A 175 27.35 -2.70 -20.26
N TYR A 176 26.58 -1.93 -19.48
CA TYR A 176 26.27 -0.51 -19.76
C TYR A 176 26.70 0.45 -18.65
N ALA A 177 27.39 -0.06 -17.62
CA ALA A 177 27.65 0.65 -16.36
C ALA A 177 26.35 1.09 -15.66
N TRP A 178 26.50 1.66 -14.46
CA TRP A 178 25.34 2.08 -13.66
C TRP A 178 24.50 3.17 -14.36
N ARG A 179 25.12 4.06 -15.15
CA ARG A 179 24.40 5.13 -15.86
C ARG A 179 23.48 4.58 -16.95
N GLY A 180 24.01 3.72 -17.82
CA GLY A 180 23.23 3.11 -18.89
C GLY A 180 22.16 2.16 -18.33
N ALA A 181 22.48 1.42 -17.28
CA ALA A 181 21.52 0.59 -16.57
C ALA A 181 20.34 1.42 -16.02
N LEU A 182 20.59 2.52 -15.29
CA LEU A 182 19.51 3.39 -14.78
C LEU A 182 18.63 3.97 -15.90
N LEU A 183 19.22 4.31 -17.05
CA LEU A 183 18.46 4.80 -18.20
C LEU A 183 17.49 3.73 -18.75
N ILE A 184 17.97 2.50 -18.90
CA ILE A 184 17.15 1.35 -19.34
C ILE A 184 16.06 1.05 -18.31
N LEU A 185 16.39 1.06 -17.01
CA LEU A 185 15.43 0.87 -15.93
C LEU A 185 14.38 1.97 -15.86
N GLY A 186 14.75 3.22 -16.17
CA GLY A 186 13.81 4.32 -16.36
C GLY A 186 12.83 4.05 -17.49
N GLY A 187 13.32 3.58 -18.64
CA GLY A 187 12.47 3.12 -19.75
C GLY A 187 11.54 1.97 -19.37
N LEU A 188 12.04 1.00 -18.59
CA LEU A 188 11.22 -0.10 -18.07
C LEU A 188 10.13 0.41 -17.12
N SER A 189 10.46 1.33 -16.21
CA SER A 189 9.53 1.97 -15.27
C SER A 189 8.41 2.76 -15.97
N LEU A 190 8.68 3.37 -17.13
CA LEU A 190 7.65 4.05 -17.94
C LEU A 190 6.52 3.12 -18.41
N ASN A 191 6.71 1.78 -18.41
CA ASN A 191 5.62 0.83 -18.71
C ASN A 191 4.48 0.86 -17.66
N ILE A 192 4.71 1.48 -16.49
CA ILE A 192 3.63 1.76 -15.53
C ILE A 192 2.55 2.67 -16.15
N ILE A 193 2.90 3.54 -17.11
CA ILE A 193 1.94 4.37 -17.84
C ILE A 193 0.94 3.49 -18.60
N ALA A 194 1.41 2.43 -19.26
CA ALA A 194 0.55 1.47 -19.95
C ALA A 194 -0.36 0.72 -18.97
N CYS A 195 0.17 0.34 -17.79
CA CYS A 195 -0.63 -0.26 -16.72
C CYS A 195 -1.73 0.69 -16.22
N GLY A 196 -1.41 1.97 -16.03
CA GLY A 196 -2.38 3.00 -15.66
C GLY A 196 -3.45 3.23 -16.73
N ALA A 197 -3.08 3.14 -18.00
CA ALA A 197 -4.02 3.31 -19.12
C ALA A 197 -5.12 2.22 -19.17
N LEU A 198 -4.89 1.05 -18.57
CA LEU A 198 -5.88 -0.03 -18.45
C LEU A 198 -6.96 0.24 -17.40
N ILE A 199 -6.76 1.23 -16.53
CA ILE A 199 -7.75 1.67 -15.55
C ILE A 199 -8.91 2.34 -16.28
N ARG A 200 -10.11 1.78 -16.15
CA ARG A 200 -11.33 2.37 -16.74
C ARG A 200 -11.67 3.67 -15.97
N PRO A 201 -11.96 4.78 -16.66
CA PRO A 201 -12.42 5.99 -16.00
C PRO A 201 -13.71 5.69 -15.25
N GLU A 202 -13.73 5.90 -13.94
CA GLU A 202 -14.98 5.89 -13.20
C GLU A 202 -15.75 7.16 -13.57
N CYS A 203 -16.95 7.02 -14.15
CA CYS A 203 -17.89 8.13 -14.28
C CYS A 203 -18.45 8.51 -12.90
N ARG A 204 -17.60 9.02 -12.00
CA ARG A 204 -18.09 9.76 -10.85
C ARG A 204 -18.60 11.09 -11.38
N SER A 205 -19.92 11.19 -11.52
CA SER A 205 -20.64 12.45 -11.72
C SER A 205 -20.40 13.34 -10.50
N ARG A 206 -19.24 14.01 -10.44
CA ARG A 206 -19.06 15.15 -9.55
C ARG A 206 -19.93 16.25 -10.11
N ALA A 207 -21.00 16.57 -9.39
CA ALA A 207 -21.68 17.84 -9.61
C ALA A 207 -20.59 18.93 -9.59
N PRO A 208 -20.50 19.79 -10.62
CA PRO A 208 -19.59 20.92 -10.58
C PRO A 208 -20.00 21.72 -9.35
N VAL A 209 -19.09 21.78 -8.37
CA VAL A 209 -19.28 22.63 -7.21
C VAL A 209 -19.37 24.04 -7.77
N LYS A 210 -20.48 24.73 -7.49
CA LYS A 210 -20.63 26.15 -7.79
C LYS A 210 -19.43 26.85 -7.19
N VAL A 211 -18.52 27.29 -8.05
CA VAL A 211 -17.49 28.24 -7.68
C VAL A 211 -18.26 29.53 -7.48
N ASP A 212 -18.44 29.95 -6.23
CA ASP A 212 -18.88 31.31 -5.98
C ASP A 212 -17.86 32.23 -6.64
N SER A 213 -18.32 32.98 -7.62
CA SER A 213 -17.53 33.84 -8.51
C SER A 213 -16.92 35.05 -7.80
N GLN A 214 -17.05 35.15 -6.47
CA GLN A 214 -16.52 36.24 -5.65
C GLN A 214 -16.09 35.71 -4.28
N GLY A 215 -14.80 35.51 -4.06
CA GLY A 215 -14.25 35.26 -2.72
C GLY A 215 -12.93 34.50 -2.75
N ARG A 216 -11.88 35.09 -2.15
CA ARG A 216 -10.60 34.41 -1.89
C ARG A 216 -10.88 33.07 -1.21
N LEU A 217 -10.38 31.96 -1.77
CA LEU A 217 -10.43 30.67 -1.07
C LEU A 217 -9.75 30.85 0.30
N SER A 218 -10.51 30.67 1.37
CA SER A 218 -9.94 30.64 2.71
C SER A 218 -9.05 29.40 2.85
N LEU A 219 -7.93 29.52 3.55
CA LEU A 219 -7.08 28.38 3.90
C LEU A 219 -7.88 27.29 4.64
N SER A 220 -8.89 27.68 5.43
CA SER A 220 -9.79 26.75 6.10
C SER A 220 -10.56 25.87 5.10
N ASP A 221 -11.07 26.45 4.01
CA ASP A 221 -11.87 25.72 3.02
C ASP A 221 -10.99 24.79 2.19
N MET A 222 -9.75 25.21 1.91
CA MET A 222 -8.76 24.37 1.25
C MET A 222 -8.36 23.19 2.14
N LEU A 223 -8.06 23.44 3.41
CA LEU A 223 -7.72 22.41 4.39
C LEU A 223 -8.88 21.43 4.60
N GLN A 224 -10.13 21.92 4.64
CA GLN A 224 -11.31 21.07 4.78
C GLN A 224 -11.53 20.20 3.52
N ARG A 225 -11.27 20.73 2.33
CA ARG A 225 -11.31 19.96 1.07
C ARG A 225 -10.22 18.88 1.03
N VAL A 226 -8.99 19.24 1.39
CA VAL A 226 -7.87 18.30 1.44
C VAL A 226 -8.14 17.21 2.49
N SER A 227 -8.62 17.59 3.67
CA SER A 227 -9.03 16.66 4.74
C SER A 227 -10.12 15.69 4.27
N SER A 228 -11.11 16.18 3.53
CA SER A 228 -12.15 15.34 2.94
C SER A 228 -11.62 14.38 1.87
N TYR A 229 -10.67 14.81 1.03
CA TYR A 229 -10.08 13.93 0.01
C TYR A 229 -9.12 12.90 0.59
N LEU A 230 -8.45 13.24 1.69
CA LEU A 230 -7.60 12.33 2.44
C LEU A 230 -8.40 11.39 3.36
N GLU A 231 -9.71 11.63 3.54
CA GLU A 231 -10.57 10.87 4.46
C GLU A 231 -10.02 10.88 5.90
N VAL A 232 -9.48 12.02 6.37
CA VAL A 232 -8.87 12.17 7.72
C VAL A 232 -9.85 11.82 8.85
N SER A 233 -11.16 11.91 8.57
CA SER A 233 -12.21 11.43 9.48
C SER A 233 -12.04 9.98 9.92
N LEU A 234 -11.40 9.12 9.11
CA LEU A 234 -11.06 7.74 9.46
C LEU A 234 -10.17 7.66 10.72
N LEU A 235 -9.31 8.65 10.96
CA LEU A 235 -8.44 8.66 12.15
C LEU A 235 -9.22 8.81 13.46
N CYS A 236 -10.46 9.28 13.39
CA CYS A 236 -11.36 9.37 14.55
C CYS A 236 -12.23 8.10 14.72
N GLU A 237 -12.25 7.21 13.73
CA GLU A 237 -13.04 5.98 13.76
C GLU A 237 -12.27 4.88 14.49
N ARG A 238 -12.80 4.43 15.65
CA ARG A 238 -12.14 3.40 16.49
C ARG A 238 -11.72 2.15 15.71
N PRO A 239 -12.56 1.53 14.84
CA PRO A 239 -12.16 0.34 14.09
C PRO A 239 -10.95 0.57 13.17
N TYR A 240 -10.88 1.74 12.53
CA TYR A 240 -9.78 2.09 11.64
C TYR A 240 -8.49 2.38 12.43
N LEU A 241 -8.60 3.10 13.55
CA LEU A 241 -7.46 3.42 14.40
C LEU A 241 -6.82 2.18 15.03
N THR A 242 -7.61 1.28 15.61
CA THR A 242 -7.09 0.04 16.22
C THR A 242 -6.46 -0.88 15.18
N TYR A 243 -7.08 -0.99 14.01
CA TYR A 243 -6.54 -1.74 12.88
C TYR A 243 -5.20 -1.15 12.40
N THR A 244 -5.15 0.16 12.16
CA THR A 244 -3.94 0.86 11.71
C THR A 244 -2.81 0.75 12.72
N LEU A 245 -3.09 0.88 14.01
CA LEU A 245 -2.11 0.66 15.08
C LEU A 245 -1.58 -0.78 15.05
N GLY A 246 -2.46 -1.77 14.91
CA GLY A 246 -2.08 -3.18 14.82
C GLY A 246 -1.16 -3.47 13.64
N VAL A 247 -1.51 -2.97 12.45
CA VAL A 247 -0.69 -3.13 11.23
C VAL A 247 0.64 -2.35 11.33
N THR A 248 0.65 -1.18 11.97
CA THR A 248 1.89 -0.42 12.20
C THR A 248 2.85 -1.18 13.12
N LEU A 249 2.37 -1.69 14.26
CA LEU A 249 3.17 -2.53 15.17
C LEU A 249 3.68 -3.79 14.47
N PHE A 250 2.85 -4.42 13.65
CA PHE A 250 3.28 -5.53 12.81
C PHE A 250 4.46 -5.13 11.88
N ASN A 251 4.37 -4.00 11.19
CA ASN A 251 5.43 -3.55 10.27
C ASN A 251 6.77 -3.30 10.97
N PHE A 252 6.78 -2.91 12.25
CA PHE A 252 8.02 -2.76 13.03
C PHE A 252 8.80 -4.07 13.13
N GLY A 253 8.11 -5.21 13.25
CA GLY A 253 8.74 -6.53 13.32
C GLY A 253 8.89 -7.22 11.96
N TYR A 254 7.99 -6.94 11.01
CA TYR A 254 7.91 -7.61 9.71
C TYR A 254 9.22 -7.57 8.92
N PHE A 255 9.87 -6.41 8.84
CA PHE A 255 11.05 -6.24 7.99
C PHE A 255 12.31 -6.89 8.58
N VAL A 256 12.37 -7.10 9.90
CA VAL A 256 13.59 -7.54 10.60
C VAL A 256 14.17 -8.85 10.04
N PRO A 257 13.41 -9.95 9.88
CA PRO A 257 13.92 -11.17 9.27
C PRO A 257 14.39 -10.98 7.83
N TYR A 258 13.71 -10.15 7.02
CA TYR A 258 14.13 -9.91 5.64
C TYR A 258 15.51 -9.26 5.53
N PHE A 259 15.87 -8.39 6.48
CA PHE A 259 17.16 -7.70 6.48
C PHE A 259 18.25 -8.46 7.25
N HIS A 260 17.91 -9.17 8.33
CA HIS A 260 18.91 -9.70 9.26
C HIS A 260 19.05 -11.22 9.28
N LEU A 261 18.16 -11.98 8.63
CA LEU A 261 18.22 -13.46 8.67
C LEU A 261 19.48 -14.02 8.01
N VAL A 262 19.96 -13.44 6.90
CA VAL A 262 21.25 -13.84 6.29
C VAL A 262 22.40 -13.57 7.25
N ALA A 263 22.46 -12.35 7.80
CA ALA A 263 23.52 -11.93 8.71
C ALA A 263 23.54 -12.80 9.98
N HIS A 264 22.38 -13.10 10.54
CA HIS A 264 22.23 -14.05 11.66
C HIS A 264 22.71 -15.45 11.29
N SER A 265 22.32 -15.97 10.14
CA SER A 265 22.75 -17.30 9.67
C SER A 265 24.28 -17.38 9.52
N ARG A 266 24.92 -16.31 9.04
CA ARG A 266 26.38 -16.19 8.95
C ARG A 266 27.04 -16.11 10.33
N GLN A 267 26.45 -15.35 11.24
CA GLN A 267 26.94 -15.23 12.63
C GLN A 267 26.92 -16.57 13.37
N VAL A 268 25.91 -17.42 13.12
CA VAL A 268 25.81 -18.77 13.69
C VAL A 268 26.86 -19.73 13.09
N GLY A 269 27.46 -19.38 11.96
CA GLY A 269 28.54 -20.15 11.31
C GLY A 269 28.14 -20.89 10.04
N PHE A 270 26.94 -20.68 9.49
CA PHE A 270 26.54 -21.27 8.21
C PHE A 270 27.27 -20.63 7.02
N SER A 271 27.41 -21.38 5.92
CA SER A 271 28.05 -20.88 4.71
C SER A 271 27.26 -19.74 4.06
N GLU A 272 27.91 -18.96 3.18
CA GLU A 272 27.27 -17.88 2.42
C GLU A 272 26.12 -18.42 1.57
N TYR A 273 26.37 -19.55 0.92
CA TYR A 273 25.37 -20.25 0.13
C TYR A 273 24.18 -20.70 0.98
N GLN A 274 24.44 -21.30 2.15
CA GLN A 274 23.38 -21.73 3.07
C GLN A 274 22.51 -20.58 3.56
N ALA A 275 23.14 -19.45 3.93
CA ALA A 275 22.45 -18.26 4.42
C ALA A 275 21.61 -17.58 3.31
N ALA A 276 22.16 -17.47 2.10
CA ALA A 276 21.43 -16.93 0.95
C ALA A 276 20.26 -17.83 0.51
N PHE A 277 20.44 -19.15 0.58
CA PHE A 277 19.40 -20.11 0.22
C PHE A 277 18.20 -20.07 1.19
N ILE A 278 18.43 -19.90 2.51
CA ILE A 278 17.34 -19.73 3.49
C ILE A 278 16.41 -18.58 3.10
N MET A 279 16.98 -17.42 2.80
CA MET A 279 16.19 -16.24 2.40
C MET A 279 15.43 -16.46 1.10
N SER A 280 16.08 -17.11 0.13
CA SER A 280 15.45 -17.42 -1.16
C SER A 280 14.27 -18.37 -0.97
N ALA A 281 14.45 -19.41 -0.15
CA ALA A 281 13.41 -20.40 0.14
C ALA A 281 12.23 -19.79 0.90
N ALA A 282 12.48 -18.92 1.90
CA ALA A 282 11.44 -18.16 2.58
C ALA A 282 10.69 -17.22 1.62
N GLY A 283 11.38 -16.61 0.66
CA GLY A 283 10.76 -15.79 -0.38
C GLY A 283 9.83 -16.59 -1.31
N VAL A 284 10.16 -17.85 -1.61
CA VAL A 284 9.28 -18.74 -2.39
C VAL A 284 8.02 -19.07 -1.60
N THR A 285 8.14 -19.48 -0.33
CA THR A 285 6.96 -19.78 0.49
C THR A 285 6.10 -18.55 0.77
N ASP A 286 6.68 -17.36 0.82
CA ASP A 286 5.94 -16.09 0.86
C ASP A 286 5.03 -15.90 -0.36
N ILE A 287 5.53 -16.15 -1.58
CA ILE A 287 4.70 -16.07 -2.79
C ILE A 287 3.52 -17.05 -2.72
N PHE A 288 3.78 -18.29 -2.28
CA PHE A 288 2.72 -19.29 -2.08
C PHE A 288 1.72 -18.87 -0.99
N GLY A 289 2.22 -18.34 0.13
CA GLY A 289 1.41 -17.84 1.24
C GLY A 289 0.41 -16.78 0.76
N ARG A 290 0.83 -15.84 -0.09
CA ARG A 290 -0.05 -14.80 -0.65
C ARG A 290 -1.23 -15.37 -1.41
N VAL A 291 -0.97 -16.31 -2.32
CA VAL A 291 -2.00 -16.90 -3.18
C VAL A 291 -2.92 -17.82 -2.38
N VAL A 292 -2.34 -18.69 -1.54
CA VAL A 292 -3.09 -19.68 -0.77
C VAL A 292 -3.96 -19.00 0.27
N SER A 293 -3.44 -18.03 1.02
CA SER A 293 -4.23 -17.33 2.04
C SER A 293 -5.34 -16.50 1.43
N GLY A 294 -5.07 -15.82 0.31
CA GLY A 294 -6.06 -15.01 -0.39
C GLY A 294 -7.21 -15.87 -0.94
N TRP A 295 -6.88 -16.99 -1.58
CA TRP A 295 -7.89 -17.96 -2.00
C TRP A 295 -8.67 -18.53 -0.82
N PHE A 296 -7.99 -18.92 0.25
CA PHE A 296 -8.60 -19.52 1.43
C PHE A 296 -9.54 -18.56 2.16
N SER A 297 -9.18 -17.27 2.29
CA SER A 297 -10.06 -16.27 2.89
C SER A 297 -11.29 -15.98 2.04
N ASP A 298 -11.16 -16.06 0.71
CA ASP A 298 -12.25 -15.79 -0.23
C ASP A 298 -13.28 -16.95 -0.29
N LEU A 299 -13.01 -18.10 0.36
CA LEU A 299 -14.02 -19.17 0.55
C LEU A 299 -15.17 -18.74 1.48
N GLY A 300 -14.97 -17.70 2.29
CA GLY A 300 -16.02 -17.12 3.14
C GLY A 300 -16.40 -17.95 4.37
N HIS A 301 -15.66 -19.03 4.68
CA HIS A 301 -15.91 -19.86 5.86
C HIS A 301 -15.49 -19.19 7.18
N PHE A 302 -14.51 -18.30 7.12
CA PHE A 302 -13.96 -17.61 8.28
C PHE A 302 -13.95 -16.11 8.04
N ARG A 303 -14.12 -15.31 9.10
CA ARG A 303 -13.96 -13.87 9.00
C ARG A 303 -12.50 -13.54 8.68
N VAL A 304 -12.29 -12.73 7.64
CA VAL A 304 -10.95 -12.37 7.15
C VAL A 304 -10.07 -11.77 8.24
N ILE A 305 -10.65 -11.00 9.17
CA ILE A 305 -9.93 -10.44 10.33
C ILE A 305 -9.34 -11.53 11.25
N HIS A 306 -10.07 -12.62 11.49
CA HIS A 306 -9.60 -13.72 12.34
C HIS A 306 -8.48 -14.50 11.66
N LEU A 307 -8.59 -14.72 10.34
CA LEU A 307 -7.52 -15.31 9.55
C LEU A 307 -6.27 -14.43 9.56
N LEU A 308 -6.43 -13.10 9.40
CA LEU A 308 -5.32 -12.17 9.50
C LEU A 308 -4.63 -12.26 10.87
N THR A 309 -5.40 -12.22 11.97
CA THR A 309 -4.84 -12.36 13.32
C THR A 309 -4.16 -13.71 13.55
N LEU A 310 -4.69 -14.81 13.01
CA LEU A 310 -4.04 -16.11 13.06
C LEU A 310 -2.66 -16.08 12.39
N TRP A 311 -2.59 -15.58 11.15
CA TRP A 311 -1.33 -15.52 10.40
C TRP A 311 -0.32 -14.57 11.04
N THR A 312 -0.75 -13.43 11.58
CA THR A 312 0.16 -12.51 12.28
C THR A 312 0.69 -13.11 13.58
N VAL A 313 -0.13 -13.81 14.36
CA VAL A 313 0.35 -14.51 15.57
C VAL A 313 1.37 -15.59 15.21
N LEU A 314 1.07 -16.43 14.22
CA LEU A 314 2.00 -17.45 13.75
C LEU A 314 3.31 -16.85 13.23
N ALA A 315 3.24 -15.77 12.45
CA ALA A 315 4.42 -15.05 11.99
C ALA A 315 5.27 -14.53 13.17
N GLY A 316 4.65 -13.87 14.16
CA GLY A 316 5.35 -13.38 15.35
C GLY A 316 6.05 -14.49 16.15
N VAL A 317 5.38 -15.64 16.32
CA VAL A 317 5.97 -16.82 16.98
C VAL A 317 7.15 -17.36 16.17
N PHE A 318 7.01 -17.52 14.86
CA PHE A 318 8.11 -18.03 14.02
C PHE A 318 9.31 -17.07 14.00
N ILE A 319 9.08 -15.75 14.00
CA ILE A 319 10.16 -14.76 14.14
C ILE A 319 10.96 -14.99 15.45
N MET A 320 10.29 -15.21 16.57
CA MET A 320 10.96 -15.50 17.85
C MET A 320 11.68 -16.86 17.86
N LEU A 321 11.17 -17.84 17.11
CA LEU A 321 11.79 -19.16 17.00
C LEU A 321 13.01 -19.19 16.07
N LEU A 322 13.17 -18.24 15.15
CA LEU A 322 14.34 -18.15 14.26
C LEU A 322 15.68 -18.20 15.02
N PRO A 323 15.97 -17.31 15.99
CA PRO A 323 17.21 -17.39 16.75
C PRO A 323 17.30 -18.70 17.53
N VAL A 324 16.23 -19.15 18.20
CA VAL A 324 16.21 -20.36 19.04
C VAL A 324 16.52 -21.63 18.23
N SER A 325 15.96 -21.75 17.02
CA SER A 325 16.17 -22.90 16.13
C SER A 325 17.62 -23.06 15.67
N SER A 326 18.38 -21.97 15.67
CA SER A 326 19.78 -21.93 15.25
C SER A 326 20.78 -22.19 16.38
N LEU A 327 20.37 -22.11 17.66
CA LEU A 327 21.26 -22.30 18.82
C LEU A 327 21.91 -23.70 18.86
N ALA A 328 21.23 -24.71 18.32
CA ALA A 328 21.75 -26.08 18.24
C ALA A 328 22.63 -26.33 16.99
N GLY A 329 22.92 -25.31 16.17
CA GLY A 329 23.65 -25.45 14.91
C GLY A 329 22.88 -26.20 13.81
N SER A 330 21.58 -26.43 13.98
CA SER A 330 20.77 -27.20 13.03
C SER A 330 20.28 -26.33 11.86
N TYR A 331 20.90 -26.51 10.70
CA TYR A 331 20.47 -25.85 9.46
C TYR A 331 19.03 -26.23 9.07
N ALA A 332 18.67 -27.50 9.27
CA ALA A 332 17.33 -28.00 8.95
C ALA A 332 16.24 -27.32 9.79
N ALA A 333 16.48 -27.13 11.09
CA ALA A 333 15.54 -26.45 11.97
C ALA A 333 15.35 -24.98 11.55
N LEU A 334 16.45 -24.26 11.30
CA LEU A 334 16.40 -22.87 10.83
C LEU A 334 15.69 -22.74 9.49
N MET A 335 15.97 -23.65 8.54
CA MET A 335 15.29 -23.70 7.25
C MET A 335 13.78 -23.91 7.41
N MET A 336 13.36 -24.90 8.20
CA MET A 336 11.94 -25.19 8.41
C MET A 336 11.19 -24.00 9.02
N ILE A 337 11.74 -23.36 10.05
CA ILE A 337 11.12 -22.17 10.66
C ILE A 337 11.09 -20.99 9.67
N SER A 338 12.13 -20.83 8.84
CA SER A 338 12.18 -19.77 7.82
C SER A 338 11.13 -19.98 6.72
N LEU A 339 10.89 -21.23 6.30
CA LEU A 339 9.84 -21.58 5.34
C LEU A 339 8.44 -21.27 5.90
N LEU A 340 8.20 -21.65 7.16
CA LEU A 340 6.95 -21.39 7.88
C LEU A 340 6.70 -19.89 8.08
N TYR A 341 7.73 -19.15 8.48
CA TYR A 341 7.68 -17.69 8.55
C TYR A 341 7.37 -17.08 7.19
N GLY A 342 8.09 -17.49 6.13
CA GLY A 342 7.85 -17.01 4.77
C GLY A 342 6.40 -17.20 4.34
N PHE A 343 5.84 -18.40 4.55
CA PHE A 343 4.42 -18.66 4.26
C PHE A 343 3.47 -17.74 5.05
N CYS A 344 3.66 -17.60 6.36
CA CYS A 344 2.80 -16.74 7.19
C CYS A 344 2.93 -15.26 6.82
N SER A 345 4.15 -14.84 6.47
CA SER A 345 4.49 -13.50 6.00
C SER A 345 3.78 -13.15 4.70
N GLY A 346 3.77 -14.07 3.73
CA GLY A 346 2.99 -13.90 2.51
C GLY A 346 1.49 -13.95 2.76
N ALA A 347 1.06 -14.86 3.64
CA ALA A 347 -0.34 -15.06 3.96
C ALA A 347 -0.97 -13.80 4.54
N LEU A 348 -0.30 -13.16 5.50
CA LEU A 348 -0.79 -11.92 6.10
C LEU A 348 -0.79 -10.74 5.12
N THR A 349 0.23 -10.60 4.24
CA THR A 349 0.32 -9.42 3.34
C THR A 349 -0.91 -9.31 2.44
N SER A 350 -1.46 -10.44 2.00
CA SER A 350 -2.66 -10.47 1.17
C SER A 350 -3.91 -10.09 1.95
N LEU A 351 -3.98 -10.47 3.23
CA LEU A 351 -5.15 -10.23 4.07
C LEU A 351 -5.20 -8.84 4.69
N VAL A 352 -4.06 -8.19 4.93
CA VAL A 352 -4.02 -6.79 5.43
C VAL A 352 -4.92 -5.92 4.55
N PHE A 353 -4.63 -5.85 3.25
CA PHE A 353 -5.44 -5.03 2.33
C PHE A 353 -6.87 -5.57 2.14
N ALA A 354 -7.10 -6.88 2.28
CA ALA A 354 -8.42 -7.47 2.12
C ALA A 354 -9.40 -7.14 3.27
N VAL A 355 -8.89 -6.91 4.48
CA VAL A 355 -9.69 -6.50 5.64
C VAL A 355 -10.16 -5.06 5.51
N MET A 356 -9.35 -4.18 4.93
CA MET A 356 -9.63 -2.73 4.86
C MET A 356 -11.04 -2.35 4.36
N PRO A 357 -11.56 -2.88 3.24
CA PRO A 357 -12.92 -2.56 2.79
C PRO A 357 -14.02 -2.96 3.77
N THR A 358 -13.77 -3.97 4.63
CA THR A 358 -14.75 -4.39 5.65
C THR A 358 -14.83 -3.40 6.83
N ILE A 359 -13.82 -2.54 6.99
CA ILE A 359 -13.73 -1.53 8.05
C ILE A 359 -14.31 -0.20 7.58
N MET A 360 -13.84 0.31 6.44
CA MET A 360 -14.16 1.67 5.97
C MET A 360 -15.10 1.72 4.76
N GLY A 361 -15.40 0.57 4.15
CA GLY A 361 -16.13 0.49 2.88
C GLY A 361 -15.24 0.77 1.66
N VAL A 362 -15.69 0.28 0.50
CA VAL A 362 -14.94 0.41 -0.77
C VAL A 362 -14.87 1.86 -1.24
N GLU A 363 -15.87 2.69 -0.93
CA GLU A 363 -15.94 4.07 -1.43
C GLU A 363 -14.82 4.99 -0.91
N ARG A 364 -14.32 4.69 0.31
CA ARG A 364 -13.28 5.44 1.01
C ARG A 364 -11.91 4.78 0.91
N MET A 365 -11.80 3.71 0.09
CA MET A 365 -10.61 2.87 -0.02
C MET A 365 -9.36 3.66 -0.42
N MET A 366 -9.49 4.60 -1.36
CA MET A 366 -8.37 5.45 -1.81
C MET A 366 -7.75 6.21 -0.64
N GLY A 367 -8.54 7.02 0.06
CA GLY A 367 -8.09 7.87 1.17
C GLY A 367 -7.55 7.06 2.34
N GLY A 368 -8.28 6.01 2.75
CA GLY A 368 -7.86 5.17 3.86
C GLY A 368 -6.57 4.38 3.57
N LEU A 369 -6.39 3.82 2.38
CA LEU A 369 -5.09 3.19 2.03
C LEU A 369 -3.95 4.19 2.10
N GLY A 370 -4.15 5.40 1.57
CA GLY A 370 -3.15 6.47 1.65
C GLY A 370 -2.73 6.78 3.08
N LEU A 371 -3.72 7.00 3.98
CA LEU A 371 -3.47 7.27 5.40
C LEU A 371 -2.79 6.10 6.11
N LEU A 372 -3.21 4.86 5.83
CA LEU A 372 -2.59 3.66 6.39
C LEU A 372 -1.09 3.63 6.02
N GLN A 373 -0.76 3.78 4.74
CA GLN A 373 0.64 3.76 4.26
C GLN A 373 1.50 4.87 4.88
N LEU A 374 0.93 6.08 5.07
CA LEU A 374 1.62 7.17 5.75
C LEU A 374 1.98 6.80 7.20
N ILE A 375 1.06 6.17 7.93
CA ILE A 375 1.32 5.78 9.33
C ILE A 375 2.33 4.61 9.37
N GLU A 376 2.20 3.66 8.45
CA GLU A 376 3.14 2.53 8.29
C GLU A 376 4.57 2.99 7.95
N SER A 377 4.74 4.16 7.33
CA SER A 377 6.07 4.69 6.98
C SER A 377 6.99 4.84 8.18
N SER A 378 6.42 5.15 9.36
CA SER A 378 7.17 5.28 10.61
C SER A 378 7.83 3.96 11.03
N ALA A 379 7.13 2.85 10.84
CA ALA A 379 7.61 1.52 11.15
C ALA A 379 8.72 1.07 10.18
N GLY A 380 8.56 1.37 8.89
CA GLY A 380 9.58 1.10 7.88
C GLY A 380 10.89 1.87 8.12
N LEU A 381 10.80 3.12 8.57
CA LEU A 381 11.96 3.97 8.83
C LEU A 381 12.69 3.60 10.12
N LEU A 382 11.95 3.23 11.18
CA LEU A 382 12.52 3.02 12.52
C LEU A 382 12.76 1.55 12.87
N GLY A 383 12.04 0.61 12.25
CA GLY A 383 12.10 -0.82 12.60
C GLY A 383 13.46 -1.46 12.38
N THR A 384 14.05 -1.28 11.20
CA THR A 384 15.36 -1.88 10.88
C THR A 384 16.54 -1.21 11.59
N PRO A 385 16.62 0.14 11.75
CA PRO A 385 17.67 0.75 12.56
C PRO A 385 17.57 0.35 14.03
N LEU A 386 16.35 0.27 14.61
CA LEU A 386 16.16 -0.18 15.99
C LEU A 386 16.67 -1.62 16.16
N SER A 387 16.39 -2.50 15.20
CA SER A 387 16.89 -3.87 15.19
C SER A 387 18.42 -3.95 15.10
N GLY A 388 19.03 -3.11 14.26
CA GLY A 388 20.48 -3.00 14.12
C GLY A 388 21.14 -2.51 15.41
N TRP A 389 20.60 -1.45 16.01
CA TRP A 389 21.07 -0.91 17.28
C TRP A 389 21.01 -1.93 18.43
N LEU A 390 19.94 -2.75 18.48
CA LEU A 390 19.85 -3.85 19.44
C LEU A 390 21.01 -4.86 19.24
N ARG A 391 21.34 -5.20 17.99
CA ARG A 391 22.46 -6.08 17.66
C ARG A 391 23.81 -5.46 18.05
N ASP A 392 23.99 -4.16 17.89
CA ASP A 392 25.23 -3.47 18.24
C ASP A 392 25.49 -3.50 19.77
N ILE A 393 24.43 -3.42 20.59
CA ILE A 393 24.55 -3.49 22.06
C ILE A 393 24.75 -4.93 22.55
N THR A 394 23.98 -5.89 22.03
CA THR A 394 24.00 -7.28 22.52
C THR A 394 25.08 -8.13 21.88
N GLY A 395 25.64 -7.70 20.75
CA GLY A 395 26.58 -8.44 19.93
C GLY A 395 25.95 -9.58 19.10
N ASN A 396 24.63 -9.80 19.18
CA ASN A 396 23.92 -10.84 18.43
C ASN A 396 22.50 -10.43 18.04
N TYR A 397 21.87 -11.16 17.11
CA TYR A 397 20.52 -10.83 16.64
C TYR A 397 19.37 -11.38 17.51
N VAL A 398 19.64 -12.11 18.60
CA VAL A 398 18.59 -12.74 19.40
C VAL A 398 17.60 -11.71 19.94
N ALA A 399 18.11 -10.63 20.56
CA ALA A 399 17.28 -9.55 21.08
C ALA A 399 16.47 -8.86 19.97
N SER A 400 17.06 -8.69 18.78
CA SER A 400 16.43 -8.10 17.61
C SER A 400 15.23 -8.93 17.11
N PHE A 401 15.39 -10.25 16.99
CA PHE A 401 14.30 -11.15 16.61
C PHE A 401 13.21 -11.27 17.69
N MET A 402 13.61 -11.29 18.98
CA MET A 402 12.64 -11.31 20.08
C MET A 402 11.81 -10.03 20.15
N ALA A 403 12.44 -8.86 19.97
CA ALA A 403 11.73 -7.58 19.89
C ALA A 403 10.78 -7.54 18.68
N ALA A 404 11.27 -7.95 17.50
CA ALA A 404 10.47 -7.99 16.28
C ALA A 404 9.22 -8.88 16.43
N GLY A 405 9.38 -10.10 16.93
CA GLY A 405 8.25 -10.99 17.20
C GLY A 405 7.28 -10.40 18.21
N SER A 406 7.79 -9.71 19.24
CA SER A 406 6.97 -9.08 20.28
C SER A 406 6.09 -7.97 19.71
N PHE A 407 6.63 -7.12 18.83
CA PHE A 407 5.87 -6.09 18.12
C PHE A 407 4.75 -6.69 17.27
N VAL A 408 5.01 -7.79 16.56
CA VAL A 408 4.00 -8.48 15.75
C VAL A 408 2.88 -9.08 16.62
N LEU A 409 3.23 -9.68 17.77
CA LEU A 409 2.25 -10.21 18.72
C LEU A 409 1.43 -9.09 19.39
N LEU A 410 2.06 -7.97 19.74
CA LEU A 410 1.37 -6.77 20.25
C LEU A 410 0.44 -6.18 19.20
N GLY A 411 0.84 -6.14 17.94
CA GLY A 411 -0.03 -5.72 16.83
C GLY A 411 -1.25 -6.63 16.71
N SER A 412 -1.05 -7.94 16.82
CA SER A 412 -2.14 -8.92 16.82
C SER A 412 -3.10 -8.70 18.00
N LEU A 413 -2.58 -8.45 19.20
CA LEU A 413 -3.38 -8.11 20.38
C LEU A 413 -4.17 -6.82 20.16
N ALA A 414 -3.57 -5.78 19.59
CA ALA A 414 -4.26 -4.54 19.26
C ALA A 414 -5.43 -4.77 18.29
N MET A 415 -5.27 -5.65 17.28
CA MET A 415 -6.35 -6.00 16.37
C MET A 415 -7.54 -6.68 17.06
N THR A 416 -7.30 -7.46 18.13
CA THR A 416 -8.40 -8.08 18.89
C THR A 416 -9.28 -7.06 19.64
N THR A 417 -8.76 -5.84 19.88
CA THR A 417 -9.52 -4.75 20.52
C THR A 417 -10.50 -4.06 19.56
N MET A 418 -10.49 -4.44 18.27
CA MET A 418 -11.39 -3.87 17.28
C MET A 418 -12.86 -4.13 17.66
N PRO A 419 -13.75 -3.13 17.49
CA PRO A 419 -15.18 -3.33 17.72
C PRO A 419 -15.72 -4.50 16.89
N HIS A 420 -16.59 -5.31 17.50
CA HIS A 420 -17.17 -6.52 16.90
C HIS A 420 -16.16 -7.61 16.50
N TYR A 421 -14.92 -7.60 17.01
CA TYR A 421 -13.95 -8.67 16.75
C TYR A 421 -14.47 -10.04 17.22
N PHE A 422 -14.99 -10.12 18.44
CA PHE A 422 -15.56 -11.36 19.02
C PHE A 422 -17.03 -11.61 18.65
N SER A 423 -17.63 -10.76 17.81
CA SER A 423 -19.02 -10.94 17.41
C SER A 423 -19.15 -12.06 16.38
N CYS A 424 -20.12 -12.95 16.60
CA CYS A 424 -20.50 -14.00 15.66
C CYS A 424 -21.30 -13.47 14.46
N THR A 425 -21.77 -12.21 14.51
CA THR A 425 -22.50 -11.55 13.43
C THR A 425 -21.58 -10.62 12.65
N GLU A 426 -21.79 -10.53 11.34
CA GLU A 426 -21.08 -9.54 10.53
C GLU A 426 -21.35 -8.13 11.08
N PRO A 427 -20.31 -7.27 11.16
CA PRO A 427 -20.50 -5.90 11.57
C PRO A 427 -21.46 -5.20 10.61
N PRO A 428 -22.28 -4.25 11.09
CA PRO A 428 -23.14 -3.47 10.22
C PRO A 428 -22.31 -2.77 9.15
N PRO A 429 -22.84 -2.60 7.92
CA PRO A 429 -22.11 -1.97 6.84
C PRO A 429 -21.64 -0.57 7.27
N PRO A 430 -20.41 -0.17 6.92
CA PRO A 430 -19.85 1.11 7.35
C PRO A 430 -20.74 2.25 6.87
N GLN A 431 -21.32 2.98 7.82
CA GLN A 431 -22.16 4.14 7.53
C GLN A 431 -21.26 5.34 7.26
N ARG A 432 -21.45 6.01 6.12
CA ARG A 432 -20.82 7.31 5.89
C ARG A 432 -21.41 8.27 6.92
N PRO A 433 -20.60 9.05 7.67
CA PRO A 433 -21.15 10.18 8.39
C PRO A 433 -21.80 11.09 7.36
N VAL A 434 -23.13 11.18 7.41
CA VAL A 434 -23.88 12.15 6.63
C VAL A 434 -23.42 13.50 7.17
N LEU A 435 -22.50 14.16 6.45
CA LEU A 435 -22.25 15.58 6.65
C LEU A 435 -23.60 16.25 6.53
N ASP A 436 -24.08 16.71 7.67
CA ASP A 436 -25.45 17.10 7.88
C ASP A 436 -25.82 18.19 6.85
N ARG A 437 -26.58 17.80 5.82
CA ARG A 437 -27.19 18.72 4.85
C ARG A 437 -28.34 19.51 5.49
N SER A 438 -28.46 19.49 6.81
CA SER A 438 -29.44 20.26 7.59
C SER A 438 -29.24 21.76 7.44
N ALA A 439 -28.01 22.26 7.20
CA ALA A 439 -27.78 23.68 6.95
C ALA A 439 -28.41 24.17 5.62
N GLY A 440 -28.32 23.38 4.54
CA GLY A 440 -28.90 23.75 3.24
C GLY A 440 -30.39 23.42 3.09
N THR A 441 -30.94 22.59 3.98
CA THR A 441 -32.37 22.24 3.96
C THR A 441 -33.19 23.27 4.76
N LEU A 442 -32.64 23.80 5.86
CA LEU A 442 -33.22 24.94 6.59
C LEU A 442 -33.24 26.21 5.74
N GLU A 443 -32.16 26.52 5.02
CA GLU A 443 -32.14 27.67 4.09
C GLU A 443 -33.17 27.53 2.96
N ARG A 444 -33.37 26.32 2.40
CA ARG A 444 -34.40 26.09 1.36
C ARG A 444 -35.82 26.14 1.91
N LEU A 445 -36.04 25.76 3.16
CA LEU A 445 -37.34 25.88 3.82
C LEU A 445 -37.66 27.34 4.19
N GLU A 446 -36.65 28.15 4.54
CA GLU A 446 -36.81 29.58 4.81
C GLU A 446 -36.97 30.39 3.51
N LEU A 447 -36.22 30.08 2.45
CA LEU A 447 -36.40 30.69 1.11
C LEU A 447 -37.73 30.29 0.45
N GLY A 448 -38.20 29.06 0.67
CA GLY A 448 -39.52 28.61 0.22
C GLY A 448 -40.66 29.36 0.91
N ARG A 449 -40.57 29.57 2.23
CA ARG A 449 -41.54 30.36 3.00
C ARG A 449 -41.54 31.85 2.67
N SER A 450 -40.37 32.42 2.37
CA SER A 450 -40.26 33.82 1.94
C SER A 450 -40.83 34.03 0.53
N SER A 451 -40.68 33.07 -0.38
CA SER A 451 -41.25 33.16 -1.73
C SER A 451 -42.78 33.02 -1.74
N GLU A 452 -43.35 32.18 -0.88
CA GLU A 452 -44.80 32.02 -0.75
C GLU A 452 -45.47 33.25 -0.11
N SER A 453 -44.82 33.92 0.86
CA SER A 453 -45.38 35.14 1.46
C SER A 453 -45.35 36.32 0.48
N ILE A 454 -44.31 36.45 -0.35
CA ILE A 454 -44.24 37.51 -1.37
C ILE A 454 -45.31 37.29 -2.45
N HIS A 455 -45.56 36.05 -2.87
CA HIS A 455 -46.58 35.76 -3.88
C HIS A 455 -48.01 36.05 -3.39
N GLN A 456 -48.32 35.75 -2.12
CA GLN A 456 -49.64 36.08 -1.52
C GLN A 456 -49.84 37.58 -1.30
N THR A 457 -48.77 38.33 -1.02
CA THR A 457 -48.86 39.79 -0.83
C THR A 457 -49.06 40.54 -2.16
N VAL A 458 -48.49 40.03 -3.26
CA VAL A 458 -48.69 40.59 -4.61
C VAL A 458 -50.10 40.28 -5.14
N GLU A 459 -50.63 39.08 -4.90
CA GLU A 459 -51.97 38.68 -5.36
C GLU A 459 -53.12 39.39 -4.60
N GLN A 460 -52.86 39.89 -3.38
CA GLN A 460 -53.80 40.76 -2.64
C GLN A 460 -53.71 42.24 -3.01
N ALA A 461 -52.67 42.67 -3.71
CA ALA A 461 -52.54 44.06 -4.19
C ALA A 461 -53.12 44.28 -5.60
N GLU A 462 -53.44 43.19 -6.32
CA GLU A 462 -54.05 43.23 -7.67
C GLU A 462 -55.57 42.94 -7.67
N ARG A 463 -56.22 42.90 -6.49
CA ARG A 463 -57.69 42.93 -6.32
C ARG A 463 -58.10 44.16 -5.55
#